data_AF-A0A6P8S6W2-F1
#
_entry.id   AF-A0A6P8S6W2-F1
#
_cell.length_a   1.000
_cell.length_b   1.000
_cell.length_c   1.000
_cell.angle_alpha   90.00
_cell.angle_beta   90.00
_cell.angle_gamma   90.00
#
_symmetry.space_group_name_H-M   'P 1'
#
loop_
_entity.id
_entity.type
_entity.pdbx_description
1 polymer ?
#
loop_
_entity_poly.entity_id
_entity_poly.type
_entity_poly.pdbx_seq_one_letter_code
_entity_poly.pdbx_strand_id
1 'polypeptide(L)'
;MAGLNILISFFAFVVVVCEVVRQACKKFVVFWVSTILYRNFACELISSLQLCACCLELRMLAEIGPWGGGFGADVVMTLLFLLFLVHGTSFDGASADCAVSLQEFLLLESSFVATTGKLLAQILGMKTAKAFTIYYWSWELTDFHLIQNLMAQSCTYSLQTSVSHGIFVEGFCAFFFHLILLNFQHSRPIYRVPVSALTVTILVYNGKN
;
A
#
# COMPACT_ATOMS: atom_id res chain seq x y z
N MET A 1 -16.66 -15.82 9.65
CA MET A 1 -15.99 -16.25 8.39
C MET A 1 -16.34 -15.37 7.18
N ALA A 2 -17.60 -14.96 6.99
CA ALA A 2 -17.99 -14.12 5.84
C ALA A 2 -17.15 -12.83 5.67
N GLY A 3 -16.84 -12.11 6.77
CA GLY A 3 -16.01 -10.91 6.72
C GLY A 3 -14.60 -11.11 6.15
N LEU A 4 -13.91 -12.19 6.56
CA LEU A 4 -12.58 -12.51 6.04
C LEU A 4 -12.63 -12.90 4.55
N ASN A 5 -13.67 -13.64 4.14
CA ASN A 5 -13.83 -14.03 2.73
C ASN A 5 -14.06 -12.80 1.84
N ILE A 6 -14.87 -11.85 2.30
CA ILE A 6 -15.14 -10.60 1.57
C ILE A 6 -13.86 -9.75 1.47
N LEU A 7 -13.07 -9.69 2.53
CA LEU A 7 -11.76 -9.01 2.55
C LEU A 7 -10.76 -9.63 1.56
N ILE A 8 -10.62 -10.96 1.58
CA ILE A 8 -9.74 -11.69 0.64
C ILE A 8 -10.24 -11.49 -0.80
N SER A 9 -11.56 -11.52 -1.02
CA SER A 9 -12.17 -11.26 -2.33
C SER A 9 -11.87 -9.84 -2.80
N PHE A 10 -11.91 -8.85 -1.91
CA PHE A 10 -11.54 -7.47 -2.22
C PHE A 10 -10.07 -7.36 -2.63
N PHE A 11 -9.14 -7.98 -1.87
CA PHE A 11 -7.72 -7.99 -2.24
C PHE A 11 -7.50 -8.63 -3.61
N ALA A 12 -8.10 -9.80 -3.86
CA ALA A 12 -8.00 -10.48 -5.15
C ALA A 12 -8.55 -9.61 -6.28
N PHE A 13 -9.71 -8.98 -6.09
CA PHE A 13 -10.32 -8.09 -7.08
C PHE A 13 -9.40 -6.90 -7.41
N VAL A 14 -8.92 -6.18 -6.40
CA VAL A 14 -8.04 -5.01 -6.59
C VAL A 14 -6.75 -5.41 -7.30
N VAL A 15 -6.11 -6.51 -6.90
CA VAL A 15 -4.88 -7.01 -7.53
C VAL A 15 -5.12 -7.38 -8.99
N VAL A 16 -6.18 -8.13 -9.29
CA VAL A 16 -6.51 -8.56 -10.66
C VAL A 16 -6.82 -7.36 -11.54
N VAL A 17 -7.66 -6.42 -11.08
CA VAL A 17 -8.01 -5.22 -11.85
C VAL A 17 -6.77 -4.38 -12.12
N CYS A 18 -5.94 -4.12 -11.09
CA CYS A 18 -4.70 -3.37 -11.25
C CYS A 18 -3.73 -4.05 -12.22
N GLU A 19 -3.60 -5.38 -12.18
CA GLU A 19 -2.75 -6.12 -13.11
C GLU A 19 -3.30 -6.05 -14.55
N VAL A 20 -4.61 -6.21 -14.74
CA VAL A 20 -5.25 -6.07 -16.06
C VAL A 20 -5.03 -4.67 -16.63
N VAL A 21 -5.25 -3.63 -15.83
CA VAL A 21 -5.03 -2.23 -16.25
C VAL A 21 -3.56 -1.99 -16.58
N ARG A 22 -2.62 -2.50 -15.78
CA ARG A 22 -1.18 -2.40 -16.04
C ARG A 22 -0.79 -3.04 -17.37
N GLN A 23 -1.30 -4.25 -17.64
CA GLN A 23 -1.05 -4.96 -18.89
C GLN A 23 -1.68 -4.24 -20.10
N ALA A 24 -2.87 -3.66 -19.94
CA ALA A 24 -3.49 -2.83 -20.96
C ALA A 24 -2.65 -1.58 -21.25
N CYS A 25 -2.25 -0.83 -20.21
CA CYS A 25 -1.38 0.34 -20.34
C CYS A 25 -0.08 -0.01 -21.08
N LYS A 26 0.58 -1.13 -20.74
CA LYS A 26 1.80 -1.59 -21.43
C LYS A 26 1.54 -1.80 -22.94
N LYS A 27 0.46 -2.51 -23.29
CA LYS A 27 0.12 -2.79 -24.70
C LYS A 27 -0.22 -1.52 -25.48
N PHE A 28 -1.01 -0.62 -24.90
CA PHE A 28 -1.39 0.65 -25.53
C PHE A 28 -0.18 1.59 -25.72
N VAL A 29 0.72 1.68 -24.73
CA VAL A 29 1.90 2.55 -24.77
C VAL A 29 2.90 2.07 -25.82
N VAL A 30 3.20 0.77 -25.85
CA VAL A 30 4.07 0.18 -26.88
C VAL A 30 3.52 0.42 -28.28
N PHE A 31 2.19 0.51 -28.43
CA PHE A 31 1.52 0.73 -29.72
C PHE A 31 1.42 2.21 -30.14
N TRP A 32 1.26 3.16 -29.20
CA TRP A 32 0.97 4.58 -29.53
C TRP A 32 2.05 5.60 -29.15
N VAL A 33 2.81 5.41 -28.06
CA VAL A 33 3.70 6.46 -27.52
C VAL A 33 4.91 5.84 -26.82
N SER A 34 6.11 6.03 -27.38
CA SER A 34 7.38 5.54 -26.82
C SER A 34 7.95 6.42 -25.69
N THR A 35 7.14 6.83 -24.70
CA THR A 35 7.64 7.70 -23.60
C THR A 35 7.71 6.95 -22.28
N ILE A 36 8.93 6.63 -21.84
CA ILE A 36 9.26 5.96 -20.57
C ILE A 36 8.59 6.65 -19.35
N LEU A 37 8.47 7.98 -19.37
CA LEU A 37 7.84 8.75 -18.30
C LEU A 37 6.36 8.41 -18.11
N TYR A 38 5.61 8.20 -19.20
CA TYR A 38 4.19 7.83 -19.10
C TYR A 38 4.03 6.44 -18.49
N ARG A 39 4.90 5.50 -18.89
CA ARG A 39 4.90 4.16 -18.30
C ARG A 39 5.18 4.21 -16.80
N ASN A 40 6.20 4.97 -16.37
CA ASN A 40 6.54 5.11 -14.97
C ASN A 40 5.39 5.75 -14.17
N PHE A 41 4.79 6.83 -14.70
CA PHE A 41 3.63 7.47 -14.09
C PHE A 41 2.46 6.51 -13.91
N ALA A 42 2.08 5.77 -14.96
CA ALA A 42 0.97 4.82 -14.90
C ALA A 42 1.25 3.67 -13.91
N CYS A 43 2.49 3.13 -13.90
CA CYS A 43 2.87 2.06 -12.98
C CYS A 43 2.82 2.53 -11.53
N GLU A 44 3.36 3.71 -11.21
CA GLU A 44 3.28 4.30 -9.87
C GLU A 44 1.84 4.53 -9.43
N LEU A 45 1.00 5.11 -10.31
CA LEU A 45 -0.41 5.38 -9.99
C LEU A 45 -1.17 4.10 -9.65
N ILE A 46 -1.06 3.08 -10.51
CA ILE A 46 -1.76 1.80 -10.34
C ILE A 46 -1.23 1.07 -9.09
N SER A 47 0.09 1.13 -8.84
CA SER A 47 0.72 0.44 -7.72
C SER A 47 0.34 1.10 -6.39
N SER A 48 0.37 2.43 -6.31
CA SER A 48 -0.13 3.15 -5.14
C SER A 48 -1.63 2.94 -4.93
N LEU A 49 -2.44 2.89 -5.98
CA LEU A 49 -3.86 2.58 -5.85
C LEU A 49 -4.06 1.19 -5.23
N GLN A 50 -3.39 0.18 -5.78
CA GLN A 50 -3.46 -1.21 -5.30
C GLN A 50 -3.06 -1.30 -3.82
N LEU A 51 -1.89 -0.75 -3.46
CA LEU A 51 -1.35 -0.82 -2.11
C LEU A 51 -2.25 -0.07 -1.13
N CYS A 52 -2.62 1.17 -1.43
CA CYS A 52 -3.44 1.99 -0.53
C CYS A 52 -4.83 1.41 -0.33
N ALA A 53 -5.49 0.89 -1.37
CA ALA A 53 -6.83 0.30 -1.24
C ALA A 53 -6.78 -0.95 -0.34
N CYS A 54 -5.83 -1.85 -0.58
CA CYS A 54 -5.67 -3.04 0.24
C CYS A 54 -5.27 -2.69 1.68
N CYS A 55 -4.39 -1.70 1.90
CA CYS A 55 -4.00 -1.26 3.24
C CYS A 55 -5.17 -0.60 4.00
N LEU A 56 -6.05 0.15 3.34
CA LEU A 56 -7.24 0.72 3.97
C LEU A 56 -8.21 -0.37 4.43
N GLU A 57 -8.48 -1.36 3.58
CA GLU A 57 -9.33 -2.50 3.92
C GLU A 57 -8.72 -3.35 5.04
N LEU A 58 -7.39 -3.58 5.02
CA LEU A 58 -6.69 -4.27 6.09
C LEU A 58 -6.70 -3.48 7.40
N ARG A 59 -6.59 -2.15 7.33
CA ARG A 59 -6.67 -1.27 8.51
C ARG A 59 -8.02 -1.37 9.19
N MET A 60 -9.11 -1.39 8.43
CA MET A 60 -10.46 -1.62 8.95
C MET A 60 -10.52 -2.96 9.73
N LEU A 61 -9.97 -4.04 9.17
CA LEU A 61 -9.86 -5.32 9.88
C LEU A 61 -8.97 -5.22 11.13
N ALA A 62 -7.89 -4.44 11.08
CA ALA A 62 -6.99 -4.28 12.21
C ALA A 62 -7.62 -3.49 13.38
N GLU A 63 -8.52 -2.56 13.09
CA GLU A 63 -9.23 -1.74 14.07
C GLU A 63 -10.48 -2.43 14.62
N ILE A 64 -11.25 -3.10 13.76
CA ILE A 64 -12.55 -3.70 14.11
C ILE A 64 -12.44 -5.20 14.38
N GLY A 65 -11.61 -5.92 13.63
CA GLY A 65 -11.51 -7.38 13.65
C GLY A 65 -11.31 -8.01 15.03
N PRO A 66 -10.45 -7.48 15.93
CA PRO A 66 -10.25 -8.07 17.25
C PRO A 66 -11.50 -8.16 18.11
N TRP A 67 -12.39 -7.17 18.06
CA TRP A 67 -13.59 -7.12 18.90
C TRP A 67 -14.89 -7.40 18.13
N GLY A 68 -14.95 -7.09 16.83
CA GLY A 68 -16.11 -7.34 15.98
C GLY A 68 -16.12 -8.72 15.31
N GLY A 69 -14.95 -9.36 15.15
CA GLY A 69 -14.81 -10.59 14.37
C GLY A 69 -14.03 -11.72 15.04
N GLY A 70 -13.42 -11.47 16.19
CA GLY A 70 -12.50 -12.41 16.85
C GLY A 70 -11.21 -12.65 16.06
N PHE A 71 -10.83 -11.74 15.15
CA PHE A 71 -9.59 -11.84 14.39
C PHE A 71 -8.42 -11.27 15.19
N GLY A 72 -7.48 -12.14 15.56
CA GLY A 72 -6.28 -11.75 16.29
C GLY A 72 -5.29 -10.95 15.44
N ALA A 73 -4.28 -10.41 16.12
CA ALA A 73 -3.18 -9.68 15.48
C ALA A 73 -2.39 -10.56 14.50
N ASP A 74 -2.33 -11.87 14.74
CA ASP A 74 -1.71 -12.88 13.89
C ASP A 74 -2.32 -12.91 12.48
N VAL A 75 -3.65 -12.84 12.37
CA VAL A 75 -4.36 -12.82 11.08
C VAL A 75 -4.02 -11.54 10.32
N VAL A 76 -4.06 -10.38 11.00
CA VAL A 76 -3.77 -9.08 10.40
C VAL A 76 -2.32 -9.01 9.90
N MET A 77 -1.35 -9.49 10.69
CA MET A 77 0.07 -9.49 10.29
C MET A 77 0.35 -10.46 9.15
N THR A 78 -0.32 -11.63 9.15
CA THR A 78 -0.21 -12.58 8.03
C THR A 78 -0.74 -11.97 6.74
N LEU A 79 -1.90 -11.30 6.80
CA LEU A 79 -2.48 -10.62 5.65
C LEU A 79 -1.63 -9.43 5.19
N LEU A 80 -1.04 -8.67 6.12
CA LEU A 80 -0.10 -7.58 5.81
C LEU A 80 1.11 -8.11 5.04
N PHE A 81 1.72 -9.19 5.53
CA PHE A 81 2.85 -9.84 4.88
C PHE A 81 2.49 -10.31 3.46
N LEU A 82 1.36 -11.01 3.31
CA LEU A 82 0.88 -11.48 2.00
C LEU A 82 0.56 -10.32 1.06
N LEU A 83 -0.03 -9.24 1.56
CA LEU A 83 -0.34 -8.04 0.79
C LEU A 83 0.94 -7.40 0.24
N PHE A 84 1.97 -7.22 1.07
CA PHE A 84 3.25 -6.65 0.63
C PHE A 84 4.03 -7.61 -0.28
N LEU A 85 3.92 -8.93 -0.08
CA LEU A 85 4.46 -9.91 -1.03
C LEU A 85 3.80 -9.77 -2.40
N VAL A 86 2.47 -9.82 -2.45
CA VAL A 86 1.71 -9.70 -3.71
C VAL A 86 2.01 -8.36 -4.38
N HIS A 87 1.98 -7.27 -3.62
CA HIS A 87 2.33 -5.94 -4.13
C HIS A 87 3.75 -5.89 -4.70
N GLY A 88 4.76 -6.34 -3.94
CA GLY A 88 6.15 -6.37 -4.40
C GLY A 88 6.39 -7.30 -5.59
N THR A 89 5.53 -8.29 -5.82
CA THR A 89 5.56 -9.10 -7.05
C THR A 89 4.82 -8.45 -8.22
N SER A 90 3.76 -7.67 -7.98
CA SER A 90 2.91 -7.08 -9.03
C SER A 90 3.32 -5.66 -9.43
N PHE A 91 4.11 -4.96 -8.63
CA PHE A 91 4.43 -3.54 -8.81
C PHE A 91 5.30 -3.17 -10.04
N ASP A 92 5.80 -4.14 -10.82
CA ASP A 92 6.56 -3.95 -12.08
C ASP A 92 7.71 -2.92 -11.99
N GLY A 93 8.32 -2.77 -10.82
CA GLY A 93 9.39 -1.80 -10.59
C GLY A 93 8.94 -0.37 -10.29
N ALA A 94 7.64 -0.13 -10.06
CA ALA A 94 7.17 1.09 -9.40
C ALA A 94 7.67 1.13 -7.94
N SER A 95 7.77 2.30 -7.34
CA SER A 95 8.07 2.45 -5.92
C SER A 95 6.81 2.29 -5.07
N ALA A 96 5.71 2.91 -5.50
CA ALA A 96 4.47 3.11 -4.74
C ALA A 96 4.65 3.84 -3.37
N ASP A 97 5.84 4.40 -3.12
CA ASP A 97 6.22 5.09 -1.89
C ASP A 97 6.94 6.42 -2.22
N CYS A 98 6.43 7.51 -1.65
CA CYS A 98 7.00 8.84 -1.82
C CYS A 98 8.41 8.96 -1.25
N ALA A 99 8.68 8.34 -0.11
CA ALA A 99 9.98 8.40 0.55
C ALA A 99 11.04 7.65 -0.28
N VAL A 100 10.66 6.51 -0.88
CA VAL A 100 11.54 5.78 -1.82
C VAL A 100 11.77 6.58 -3.11
N SER A 101 10.76 7.24 -3.68
CA SER A 101 10.94 8.13 -4.84
C SER A 101 11.90 9.31 -4.55
N LEU A 102 11.83 9.86 -3.34
CA LEU A 102 12.77 10.90 -2.88
C LEU A 102 14.17 10.32 -2.66
N GLN A 103 14.29 9.12 -2.09
CA GLN A 103 15.57 8.42 -1.93
C GLN A 103 16.27 8.25 -3.29
N GLU A 104 15.59 7.73 -4.30
CA GLU A 104 16.14 7.57 -5.66
C GLU A 104 16.61 8.90 -6.27
N PHE A 105 15.88 9.99 -6.02
CA PHE A 105 16.30 11.33 -6.45
C PHE A 105 17.56 11.81 -5.74
N LEU A 106 17.65 11.61 -4.41
CA LEU A 106 18.80 11.99 -3.60
C LEU A 106 20.05 11.16 -3.94
N LEU A 107 19.87 9.93 -4.40
CA LEU A 107 20.93 9.06 -4.91
C LEU A 107 21.29 9.32 -6.37
N LEU A 108 20.66 10.30 -7.03
CA LEU A 108 20.84 10.63 -8.44
C LEU A 108 20.45 9.50 -9.41
N GLU A 109 19.60 8.58 -8.97
CA GLU A 109 19.07 7.46 -9.78
C GLU A 109 17.80 7.86 -10.57
N SER A 110 17.16 8.97 -10.19
CA SER A 110 15.99 9.53 -10.88
C SER A 110 16.15 11.02 -11.15
N SER A 111 15.70 11.48 -12.32
CA SER A 111 15.70 12.90 -12.67
C SER A 111 14.58 13.66 -11.93
N PHE A 112 14.73 14.98 -11.78
CA PHE A 112 13.72 15.81 -11.13
C PHE A 112 12.31 15.62 -11.73
N VAL A 113 12.21 15.67 -13.07
CA VAL A 113 10.94 15.50 -13.80
C VAL A 113 10.34 14.12 -13.56
N ALA A 114 11.15 13.06 -13.59
CA ALA A 114 10.69 11.70 -13.32
C ALA A 114 10.17 11.57 -11.89
N THR A 115 10.92 12.07 -10.90
CA THR A 115 10.54 12.05 -9.48
C THR A 115 9.25 12.83 -9.22
N THR A 116 9.10 14.03 -9.77
CA THR A 116 7.83 14.79 -9.67
C THR A 116 6.67 14.00 -10.28
N GLY A 117 6.89 13.36 -11.42
CA GLY A 117 5.91 12.47 -12.04
C GLY A 117 5.50 11.31 -11.12
N LYS A 118 6.47 10.62 -10.50
CA LYS A 118 6.20 9.55 -9.53
C LYS A 118 5.39 10.05 -8.35
N LEU A 119 5.79 11.15 -7.72
CA LEU A 119 5.10 11.71 -6.55
C LEU A 119 3.64 12.10 -6.88
N LEU A 120 3.40 12.72 -8.03
CA LEU A 120 2.04 13.05 -8.48
C LEU A 120 1.21 11.80 -8.73
N ALA A 121 1.79 10.78 -9.37
CA ALA A 121 1.13 9.49 -9.59
C ALA A 121 0.76 8.80 -8.28
N GLN A 122 1.68 8.78 -7.31
CA GLN A 122 1.48 8.17 -6.00
C GLN A 122 0.37 8.88 -5.20
N ILE A 123 0.37 10.22 -5.19
CA ILE A 123 -0.68 11.02 -4.54
C ILE A 123 -2.04 10.77 -5.21
N LEU A 124 -2.09 10.73 -6.54
CA LEU A 124 -3.32 10.47 -7.27
C LEU A 124 -3.83 9.04 -7.02
N GLY A 125 -2.95 8.04 -7.07
CA GLY A 125 -3.26 6.64 -6.77
C GLY A 125 -3.83 6.48 -5.36
N MET A 126 -3.20 7.09 -4.35
CA MET A 126 -3.70 7.11 -2.97
C MET A 126 -5.09 7.76 -2.86
N LYS A 127 -5.31 8.92 -3.49
CA LYS A 127 -6.62 9.61 -3.46
C LYS A 127 -7.71 8.76 -4.12
N THR A 128 -7.41 8.17 -5.27
CA THR A 128 -8.34 7.28 -5.98
C THR A 128 -8.63 6.03 -5.16
N ALA A 129 -7.61 5.42 -4.55
CA ALA A 129 -7.79 4.27 -3.65
C ALA A 129 -8.70 4.61 -2.47
N LYS A 130 -8.49 5.77 -1.83
CA LYS A 130 -9.34 6.23 -0.73
C LYS A 130 -10.79 6.41 -1.18
N ALA A 131 -11.03 7.10 -2.30
CA ALA A 131 -12.38 7.29 -2.84
C ALA A 131 -13.05 5.96 -3.19
N PHE A 132 -12.32 5.07 -3.86
CA PHE A 132 -12.79 3.72 -4.19
C PHE A 132 -13.14 2.90 -2.95
N THR A 133 -12.28 2.92 -1.93
CA THR A 133 -12.49 2.13 -0.70
C THR A 133 -13.66 2.67 0.11
N ILE A 134 -13.82 3.99 0.21
CA ILE A 134 -15.00 4.60 0.86
C ILE A 134 -16.28 4.22 0.11
N TYR A 135 -16.25 4.26 -1.23
CA TYR A 135 -17.40 3.84 -2.03
C TYR A 135 -17.72 2.35 -1.80
N TYR A 136 -16.71 1.49 -1.78
CA TYR A 136 -16.88 0.07 -1.48
C TYR A 136 -17.46 -0.18 -0.07
N TRP A 137 -16.97 0.53 0.95
CA TRP A 137 -17.51 0.43 2.31
C TRP A 137 -18.97 0.89 2.41
N SER A 138 -19.41 1.82 1.58
CA SER A 138 -20.80 2.27 1.56
C SER A 138 -21.80 1.20 1.10
N TRP A 139 -21.32 0.11 0.50
CA TRP A 139 -22.16 -1.05 0.16
C TRP A 139 -22.46 -1.94 1.36
N GLU A 140 -21.77 -1.74 2.49
CA GLU A 140 -22.04 -2.41 3.78
C GLU A 140 -22.15 -3.94 3.67
N LEU A 141 -21.27 -4.55 2.87
CA LEU A 141 -21.28 -5.99 2.59
C LEU A 141 -20.99 -6.85 3.84
N THR A 142 -20.42 -6.23 4.89
CA THR A 142 -20.11 -6.87 6.17
C THR A 142 -20.47 -5.95 7.33
N ASP A 143 -20.67 -6.55 8.51
CA ASP A 143 -20.80 -5.79 9.76
C ASP A 143 -19.58 -4.87 9.99
N PHE A 144 -18.39 -5.26 9.52
CA PHE A 144 -17.22 -4.39 9.62
C PHE A 144 -17.32 -3.14 8.77
N HIS A 145 -17.88 -3.24 7.56
CA HIS A 145 -18.10 -2.07 6.69
C HIS A 145 -19.14 -1.13 7.29
N LEU A 146 -20.22 -1.67 7.85
CA LEU A 146 -21.21 -0.89 8.60
C LEU A 146 -20.57 -0.16 9.79
N ILE A 147 -19.84 -0.90 10.64
CA ILE A 147 -19.14 -0.32 11.80
C ILE A 147 -18.12 0.74 11.36
N GLN A 148 -17.35 0.47 10.30
CA GLN A 148 -16.39 1.44 9.74
C GLN A 148 -17.07 2.73 9.31
N ASN A 149 -18.22 2.64 8.64
CA ASN A 149 -19.00 3.82 8.22
C ASN A 149 -19.54 4.61 9.42
N LEU A 150 -20.00 3.93 10.47
CA LEU A 150 -20.46 4.57 11.70
C LEU A 150 -19.31 5.26 12.46
N MET A 151 -18.14 4.61 12.53
CA MET A 151 -16.95 5.20 13.14
C MET A 151 -16.46 6.42 12.33
N ALA A 152 -16.51 6.38 11.00
CA ALA A 152 -16.08 7.48 10.15
C ALA A 152 -16.90 8.78 10.33
N GLN A 153 -18.15 8.69 10.80
CA GLN A 153 -18.98 9.85 11.12
C GLN A 153 -18.56 10.52 12.43
N SER A 154 -17.99 9.74 13.34
CA SER A 154 -17.46 10.20 14.61
C SER A 154 -16.00 10.60 14.38
N CYS A 155 -15.71 11.85 14.03
CA CYS A 155 -14.34 12.33 13.77
C CYS A 155 -13.41 12.15 14.99
N THR A 156 -12.88 10.94 15.19
CA THR A 156 -11.89 10.61 16.20
C THR A 156 -10.56 10.32 15.51
N TYR A 157 -9.51 10.96 16.04
CA TYR A 157 -8.15 10.68 15.60
C TYR A 157 -7.74 9.30 16.11
N SER A 158 -7.27 8.44 15.20
CA SER A 158 -6.73 7.12 15.54
C SER A 158 -5.39 7.19 16.28
N LEU A 159 -4.79 8.37 16.43
CA LEU A 159 -3.51 8.53 17.12
C LEU A 159 -3.75 8.44 18.63
N GLN A 160 -3.42 7.29 19.22
CA GLN A 160 -3.53 7.03 20.66
C GLN A 160 -2.29 7.52 21.44
N THR A 161 -1.32 8.13 20.76
CA THR A 161 -0.05 8.60 21.32
C THR A 161 0.16 10.10 21.09
N SER A 162 1.16 10.70 21.73
CA SER A 162 1.57 12.07 21.40
C SER A 162 2.11 12.15 19.97
N VAL A 163 1.95 13.33 19.35
CA VAL A 163 2.46 13.59 17.99
C VAL A 163 3.98 13.44 17.92
N SER A 164 4.72 13.91 18.93
CA SER A 164 6.18 13.80 18.98
C SER A 164 6.65 12.34 19.04
N HIS A 165 5.98 11.51 19.83
CA HIS A 165 6.27 10.08 19.89
C HIS A 165 5.96 9.40 18.55
N GLY A 166 4.82 9.73 17.92
CA GLY A 166 4.46 9.21 16.60
C GLY A 166 5.49 9.56 15.52
N ILE A 167 5.95 10.81 15.48
CA ILE A 167 7.01 11.25 14.55
C ILE A 167 8.30 10.45 14.76
N PHE A 168 8.70 10.24 16.02
CA PHE A 168 9.91 9.50 16.33
C PHE A 168 9.82 8.03 15.90
N VAL A 169 8.72 7.34 16.22
CA VAL A 169 8.51 5.94 15.82
C VAL A 169 8.46 5.80 14.30
N GLU A 170 7.72 6.67 13.61
CA GLU A 170 7.62 6.63 12.15
C GLU A 170 8.98 6.91 11.49
N GLY A 171 9.72 7.91 11.99
CA GLY A 171 11.06 8.23 11.49
C GLY A 171 12.05 7.09 11.70
N PHE A 172 12.01 6.43 12.86
CA PHE A 172 12.83 5.25 13.14
C PHE A 172 12.46 4.09 12.22
N CYS A 173 11.16 3.77 12.08
CA CYS A 173 10.71 2.70 11.20
C CYS A 173 11.09 2.96 9.73
N ALA A 174 10.86 4.18 9.24
CA ALA A 174 11.24 4.59 7.89
C ALA A 174 12.76 4.47 7.67
N PHE A 175 13.57 4.86 8.65
CA PHE A 175 15.03 4.72 8.58
C PHE A 175 15.45 3.25 8.41
N PHE A 176 14.93 2.32 9.24
CA PHE A 176 15.26 0.89 9.11
C PHE A 176 14.76 0.30 7.79
N PHE A 177 13.55 0.68 7.38
CA PHE A 177 12.99 0.24 6.10
C PHE A 177 13.88 0.66 4.92
N HIS A 178 14.27 1.94 4.85
CA HIS A 178 15.16 2.45 3.81
C HIS A 178 16.54 1.82 3.86
N LEU A 179 17.10 1.61 5.04
CA LEU A 179 18.39 0.94 5.21
C LEU A 179 18.35 -0.49 4.63
N ILE A 180 17.30 -1.24 4.91
CA ILE A 180 17.13 -2.59 4.36
C ILE A 180 16.92 -2.53 2.84
N LEU A 181 16.10 -1.59 2.35
CA LEU A 181 15.86 -1.42 0.93
C LEU A 181 17.15 -1.14 0.16
N LEU A 182 18.03 -0.27 0.69
CA LEU A 182 19.36 0.01 0.14
C LEU A 182 20.27 -1.21 0.15
N ASN A 183 20.31 -1.97 1.25
CA ASN A 183 21.13 -3.19 1.34
C ASN A 183 20.72 -4.26 0.31
N PHE A 184 19.43 -4.33 -0.01
CA PHE A 184 18.89 -5.33 -0.94
C PHE A 184 18.57 -4.78 -2.34
N GLN A 185 18.95 -3.54 -2.66
CA GLN A 185 18.56 -2.89 -3.92
C GLN A 185 19.05 -3.63 -5.16
N HIS A 186 20.27 -4.18 -5.11
CA HIS A 186 20.89 -4.97 -6.18
C HIS A 186 20.63 -6.48 -6.08
N SER A 187 19.87 -6.91 -5.06
CA SER A 187 19.49 -8.32 -4.91
C SER A 187 18.39 -8.72 -5.90
N ARG A 188 18.31 -10.01 -6.22
CA ARG A 188 17.24 -10.54 -7.08
C ARG A 188 15.86 -10.29 -6.45
N PRO A 189 14.81 -10.02 -7.24
CA PRO A 189 13.45 -9.79 -6.73
C PRO A 189 12.92 -10.89 -5.81
N ILE A 190 13.33 -12.15 -6.06
CA ILE A 190 12.95 -13.31 -5.24
C ILE A 190 13.41 -13.20 -3.77
N TYR A 191 14.46 -12.44 -3.49
CA TYR A 191 14.94 -12.16 -2.14
C TYR A 191 14.47 -10.80 -1.64
N ARG A 192 14.55 -9.78 -2.50
CA ARG A 192 14.20 -8.40 -2.15
C ARG A 192 12.74 -8.29 -1.71
N VAL A 193 11.80 -8.90 -2.45
CA VAL A 193 10.36 -8.78 -2.16
C VAL A 193 9.97 -9.40 -0.81
N PRO A 194 10.34 -10.66 -0.50
CA PRO A 194 10.06 -11.22 0.82
C PRO A 194 10.73 -10.46 1.97
N VAL A 195 11.97 -9.99 1.78
CA VAL A 195 12.67 -9.21 2.81
C VAL A 195 11.96 -7.88 3.08
N SER A 196 11.55 -7.15 2.04
CA SER A 196 10.78 -5.91 2.20
C SER A 196 9.44 -6.17 2.88
N ALA A 197 8.70 -7.21 2.48
CA ALA A 197 7.42 -7.56 3.07
C ALA A 197 7.54 -7.96 4.55
N LEU A 198 8.55 -8.77 4.90
CA LEU A 198 8.86 -9.12 6.29
C LEU A 198 9.22 -7.89 7.10
N THR A 199 10.07 -7.02 6.55
CA THR A 199 10.52 -5.79 7.22
C THR A 199 9.34 -4.90 7.58
N VAL A 200 8.45 -4.61 6.62
CA VAL A 200 7.24 -3.82 6.88
C VAL A 200 6.37 -4.49 7.95
N THR A 201 6.18 -5.80 7.87
CA THR A 201 5.36 -6.54 8.83
C THR A 201 5.94 -6.46 10.25
N ILE A 202 7.25 -6.62 10.41
CA ILE A 202 7.96 -6.51 11.70
C ILE A 202 7.88 -5.08 12.23
N LEU A 203 8.10 -4.07 11.39
CA LEU A 203 8.03 -2.67 11.79
C LEU A 203 6.62 -2.30 12.25
N VAL A 204 5.57 -2.72 11.52
CA VAL A 204 4.18 -2.47 11.91
C VAL A 204 3.82 -3.20 13.21
N TYR A 205 4.29 -4.43 13.40
CA TYR A 205 4.09 -5.18 14.65
C TYR A 205 4.70 -4.47 15.85
N ASN A 206 5.93 -3.94 15.72
CA ASN A 206 6.62 -3.24 16.81
C ASN A 206 6.17 -1.77 16.98
N GLY A 207 5.58 -1.15 15.95
CA GLY A 207 5.08 0.22 15.99
C GLY A 207 3.71 0.37 16.67
N LYS A 208 2.96 -0.73 16.82
CA LYS A 208 1.73 -0.78 17.62
C LYS A 208 2.09 -0.91 19.11
N ASN A 209 2.39 0.21 19.76
CA ASN A 209 2.39 0.33 21.22
C ASN A 209 0.99 0.58 21.74
#